data_AF-A0A5S5CRN5-F1
#
_entry.id   AF-A0A5S5CRN5-F1
#
_cell.length_a   1.000
_cell.length_b   1.000
_cell.length_c   1.000
_cell.angle_alpha   90.00
_cell.angle_beta   90.00
_cell.angle_gamma   90.00
#
_symmetry.space_group_name_H-M   'P 1'
#
loop_
_entity.id
_entity.type
_entity.pdbx_description
1 polymer ?
#
loop_
_entity_poly.entity_id
_entity_poly.type
_entity_poly.pdbx_seq_one_letter_code
_entity_poly.pdbx_strand_id
1 'polypeptide(L)'
;MPPRPLYRTTSVSAVNRASKYEADINRSFKDFARHYNCVINPTRGYSPQDKALVENAVHLVYQRIYYPLREMTFFSLEDLNREISRLLERYNNLLFQRKESSRTELFQCVERQYLKPLPTVPYELKDYKRAKVQKMG
;
A
#
# COMPACT_ATOMS: atom_id res chain seq x y z
N MET A 1 1.32 -5.55 -16.40
CA MET A 1 1.18 -4.23 -15.73
C MET A 1 0.19 -4.38 -14.58
N PRO A 2 0.60 -4.18 -13.32
CA PRO A 2 -0.24 -4.49 -12.18
C PRO A 2 -1.32 -3.40 -11.98
N PRO A 3 -2.58 -3.79 -11.67
CA PRO A 3 -3.72 -2.87 -11.57
C PRO A 3 -4.09 -2.49 -10.10
N ARG A 4 -5.02 -1.52 -9.93
CA ARG A 4 -5.15 -0.61 -8.76
C ARG A 4 -5.63 -1.22 -7.42
N PRO A 5 -4.97 -0.94 -6.30
CA PRO A 5 -5.57 -1.11 -4.97
C PRO A 5 -6.29 0.16 -4.49
N LEU A 6 -7.44 0.00 -3.82
CA LEU A 6 -7.99 1.03 -2.93
C LEU A 6 -7.10 1.08 -1.69
N TYR A 7 -6.13 2.00 -1.67
CA TYR A 7 -5.16 2.08 -0.58
C TYR A 7 -5.81 2.68 0.68
N ARG A 8 -6.28 1.82 1.58
CA ARG A 8 -6.53 2.20 2.98
C ARG A 8 -5.18 2.41 3.68
N THR A 9 -4.77 3.65 3.87
CA THR A 9 -3.52 3.98 4.56
C THR A 9 -3.76 4.02 6.07
N THR A 10 -3.07 3.18 6.83
CA THR A 10 -3.09 3.17 8.31
C THR A 10 -1.93 3.95 8.93
N SER A 11 -1.02 4.50 8.10
CA SER A 11 0.20 5.16 8.58
C SER A 11 -0.06 6.57 9.12
N VAL A 12 0.39 6.80 10.35
CA VAL A 12 0.35 8.09 11.05
C VAL A 12 1.13 9.17 10.28
N SER A 13 2.13 8.80 9.47
CA SER A 13 2.92 9.71 8.63
C SER A 13 2.18 10.33 7.43
N ALA A 14 1.04 9.75 7.03
CA ALA A 14 0.20 10.29 5.94
C ALA A 14 -0.78 11.36 6.44
N VAL A 15 -0.98 11.49 7.76
CA VAL A 15 -2.00 12.34 8.37
C VAL A 15 -1.31 13.35 9.28
N ASN A 16 -1.41 14.64 8.95
CA ASN A 16 -0.88 15.73 9.79
C ASN A 16 -1.71 15.88 11.08
N ARG A 17 -3.03 15.71 10.99
CA ARG A 17 -3.92 15.75 12.15
C ARG A 17 -5.09 14.77 11.99
N ALA A 18 -5.15 13.76 12.84
CA ALA A 18 -6.27 12.83 12.87
C ALA A 18 -7.53 13.54 13.37
N SER A 19 -8.63 13.47 12.62
CA SER A 19 -9.94 14.02 12.99
C SER A 19 -11.03 13.00 12.71
N LYS A 20 -12.09 13.01 13.50
CA LYS A 20 -13.23 12.09 13.38
C LYS A 20 -14.10 12.36 12.15
N TYR A 21 -14.00 13.56 11.58
CA TYR A 21 -14.84 14.04 10.47
C TYR A 21 -14.05 14.28 9.19
N GLU A 22 -12.92 15.00 9.26
CA GLU A 22 -12.06 15.26 8.09
C GLU A 22 -10.61 15.35 8.58
N ALA A 23 -9.83 14.28 8.41
CA ALA A 23 -8.44 14.31 8.82
C ALA A 23 -7.62 15.17 7.85
N ASP A 24 -6.69 15.95 8.39
CA ASP A 24 -5.79 16.76 7.57
C ASP A 24 -4.69 15.84 7.01
N ILE A 25 -4.85 15.46 5.74
CA ILE A 25 -3.91 14.59 5.02
C ILE A 25 -2.72 15.44 4.59
N ASN A 26 -1.51 14.89 4.74
CA ASN A 26 -0.29 15.54 4.25
C ASN A 26 -0.47 15.98 2.78
N ARG A 27 -0.08 17.21 2.46
CA ARG A 27 -0.24 17.81 1.13
C ARG A 27 0.33 16.93 0.02
N SER A 28 1.47 16.27 0.25
CA SER A 28 2.08 15.35 -0.72
C SER A 28 1.23 14.10 -0.97
N PHE A 29 0.55 13.59 0.06
CA PHE A 29 -0.38 12.46 -0.07
C PHE A 29 -1.68 12.88 -0.77
N LYS A 30 -2.17 14.10 -0.53
CA LYS A 30 -3.33 14.64 -1.23
C LYS A 30 -3.07 14.83 -2.73
N ASP A 31 -1.89 15.31 -3.09
CA ASP A 31 -1.50 15.48 -4.49
C ASP A 31 -1.26 14.13 -5.18
N PHE A 32 -0.68 13.14 -4.48
CA PHE A 32 -0.61 11.76 -4.94
C PHE A 32 -2.00 11.15 -5.18
N ALA A 33 -2.93 11.33 -4.23
CA ALA A 33 -4.31 10.85 -4.33
C ALA A 33 -5.01 11.43 -5.56
N ARG A 34 -4.83 12.73 -5.83
CA ARG A 34 -5.35 13.39 -7.03
C ARG A 34 -4.74 12.83 -8.31
N HIS A 35 -3.41 12.68 -8.36
CA HIS A 35 -2.70 12.18 -9.55
C HIS A 35 -3.18 10.79 -9.97
N TYR A 36 -3.38 9.90 -9.00
CA TYR A 36 -3.85 8.54 -9.26
C TYR A 36 -5.37 8.38 -9.22
N ASN A 37 -6.13 9.47 -9.02
CA ASN A 37 -7.58 9.43 -8.79
C ASN A 37 -7.99 8.40 -7.71
N CYS A 38 -7.21 8.37 -6.63
CA CYS A 38 -7.42 7.50 -5.47
C CYS A 38 -8.04 8.29 -4.32
N VAL A 39 -8.91 7.63 -3.54
CA VAL A 39 -9.45 8.22 -2.31
C VAL A 39 -8.63 7.71 -1.13
N ILE A 40 -7.95 8.62 -0.44
CA ILE A 40 -7.29 8.32 0.83
C ILE A 40 -8.33 8.56 1.93
N ASN A 41 -8.81 7.49 2.53
CA ASN A 41 -9.69 7.58 3.69
C ASN A 41 -8.90 7.20 4.96
N PRO A 42 -8.57 8.16 5.82
CA PRO A 42 -7.88 7.88 7.06
C PRO A 42 -8.78 7.03 7.97
N THR A 43 -8.26 5.89 8.42
CA THR A 43 -8.98 5.07 9.39
C THR A 43 -9.15 5.83 10.70
N ARG A 44 -10.34 5.75 11.31
CA ARG A 44 -10.63 6.41 12.58
C ARG A 44 -9.58 5.98 13.62
N GLY A 45 -8.96 6.94 14.31
CA GLY A 45 -7.84 6.73 15.23
C GLY A 45 -8.09 5.82 16.45
N TYR A 46 -9.26 5.19 16.54
CA TYR A 46 -9.68 4.37 17.67
C TYR A 46 -10.57 3.16 17.27
N SER A 47 -10.65 2.82 15.97
CA SER A 47 -11.39 1.64 15.49
C SER A 47 -10.42 0.48 15.23
N PRO A 48 -10.22 -0.44 16.20
CA PRO A 48 -9.30 -1.58 16.04
C PRO A 48 -9.76 -2.54 14.94
N GLN A 49 -11.05 -2.58 14.60
CA GLN A 49 -11.60 -3.52 13.61
C GLN A 49 -11.15 -3.21 12.17
N ASP A 50 -11.07 -1.94 11.79
CA ASP A 50 -10.60 -1.54 10.46
C ASP A 50 -9.10 -1.82 10.24
N LYS A 51 -8.34 -1.85 11.34
CA LYS A 51 -6.90 -2.15 11.32
C LYS A 51 -6.61 -3.65 11.43
N ALA A 52 -7.45 -4.42 12.13
CA ALA A 52 -7.25 -5.85 12.37
C ALA A 52 -7.10 -6.66 11.08
N LEU A 53 -7.83 -6.32 10.00
CA LEU A 53 -7.67 -7.00 8.70
C LEU A 53 -6.28 -6.77 8.09
N VAL A 54 -5.79 -5.54 8.17
CA VAL A 54 -4.46 -5.16 7.64
C VAL A 54 -3.36 -5.77 8.50
N GLU A 55 -3.48 -5.70 9.83
CA GLU A 55 -2.53 -6.28 10.76
C GLU A 55 -2.42 -7.80 10.62
N ASN A 56 -3.56 -8.49 10.49
CA ASN A 56 -3.57 -9.92 10.22
C ASN A 56 -2.94 -10.26 8.85
N ALA A 57 -3.21 -9.46 7.81
CA ALA A 57 -2.57 -9.66 6.52
C ALA A 57 -1.05 -9.50 6.60
N VAL A 58 -0.56 -8.47 7.30
CA VAL A 58 0.88 -8.26 7.55
C VAL A 58 1.46 -9.42 8.33
N HIS A 59 0.79 -9.88 9.39
CA HIS A 59 1.24 -11.03 10.18
C HIS A 59 1.38 -12.30 9.33
N LEU A 60 0.41 -12.58 8.47
CA LEU A 60 0.46 -13.72 7.55
C LEU A 60 1.61 -13.58 6.53
N VAL A 61 1.86 -12.38 6.02
CA VAL A 61 3.00 -12.13 5.11
C VAL A 61 4.33 -12.39 5.84
N TYR A 62 4.47 -11.94 7.09
CA TYR A 62 5.65 -12.26 7.90
C TYR A 62 5.85 -13.76 8.06
N GLN A 63 4.80 -14.50 8.41
CA GLN A 63 4.89 -15.95 8.59
C GLN A 63 5.19 -16.70 7.28
N ARG A 64 4.65 -16.25 6.14
CA ARG A 64 4.72 -16.99 4.88
C ARG A 64 5.88 -16.60 3.98
N ILE A 65 6.40 -15.38 4.13
CA ILE A 65 7.49 -14.85 3.32
C ILE A 65 8.74 -14.63 4.17
N TYR A 66 8.64 -13.84 5.25
CA TYR A 66 9.84 -13.49 6.04
C TYR A 66 10.43 -14.68 6.79
N TYR A 67 9.60 -15.54 7.40
CA TYR A 67 10.09 -16.68 8.18
C TYR A 67 10.94 -17.65 7.34
N PRO A 68 10.51 -18.11 6.14
CA PRO A 68 11.38 -18.89 5.26
C PRO A 68 12.65 -18.16 4.82
N LEU A 69 12.56 -16.85 4.53
CA LEU A 69 13.73 -16.06 4.10
C LEU A 69 14.79 -15.94 5.19
N ARG A 70 14.40 -15.95 6.47
CA ARG A 70 15.34 -15.83 7.59
C ARG A 70 16.30 -17.02 7.68
N GLU A 71 15.94 -18.18 7.15
CA GLU A 71 16.80 -19.37 7.11
C GLU A 71 17.72 -19.40 5.89
N MET A 72 17.62 -18.41 5.00
CA MET A 72 18.39 -18.32 3.76
C MET A 72 19.40 -17.16 3.83
N THR A 73 20.55 -17.35 3.19
CA THR A 73 21.56 -16.30 3.01
C THR A 73 21.54 -15.81 1.57
N PHE A 74 21.64 -14.49 1.40
CA PHE A 74 21.62 -13.83 0.11
C PHE A 74 22.90 -13.01 -0.06
N PHE A 75 23.46 -13.04 -1.27
CA PHE A 75 24.69 -12.33 -1.62
C PHE A 75 24.44 -11.12 -2.53
N SER A 76 23.20 -10.93 -2.99
CA SER A 76 22.78 -9.79 -3.79
C SER A 76 21.34 -9.39 -3.45
N LEU A 77 20.99 -8.13 -3.75
CA LEU A 77 19.64 -7.62 -3.59
C LEU A 77 18.69 -8.27 -4.60
N GLU A 78 19.20 -8.56 -5.80
CA GLU A 78 18.49 -9.24 -6.88
C GLU A 78 18.05 -10.64 -6.46
N ASP A 79 18.93 -11.41 -5.80
CA ASP A 79 18.61 -12.76 -5.31
C ASP A 79 17.53 -12.72 -4.23
N LEU A 80 17.62 -11.77 -3.31
CA LEU A 80 16.59 -11.56 -2.28
C LEU A 80 15.24 -11.22 -2.90
N ASN A 81 15.21 -10.26 -3.84
CA ASN A 81 13.98 -9.85 -4.52
C ASN A 81 13.35 -11.00 -5.33
N ARG A 82 14.18 -11.86 -5.93
CA ARG A 82 13.71 -13.04 -6.65
C ARG A 82 13.04 -14.05 -5.71
N GLU A 83 13.66 -14.37 -4.57
CA GLU A 83 13.04 -15.30 -3.62
C GLU A 83 11.81 -14.73 -2.94
N ILE A 84 11.79 -13.42 -2.62
CA ILE A 84 10.57 -12.73 -2.16
C ILE A 84 9.45 -12.90 -3.18
N SER A 85 9.73 -12.68 -4.47
CA SER A 85 8.74 -12.79 -5.54
C SER A 85 8.18 -14.21 -5.66
N ARG A 86 9.05 -15.22 -5.54
CA ARG A 86 8.67 -16.64 -5.55
C ARG A 86 7.75 -17.01 -4.38
N LEU A 87 8.10 -16.60 -3.16
CA LEU A 87 7.30 -16.85 -1.97
C LEU A 87 5.96 -16.11 -2.01
N LEU A 88 5.97 -14.89 -2.55
CA LEU A 88 4.77 -14.08 -2.75
C LEU A 88 3.80 -14.74 -3.73
N GLU A 89 4.29 -15.24 -4.86
CA GLU A 89 3.48 -15.97 -5.84
C GLU A 89 2.84 -17.21 -5.20
N ARG A 90 3.62 -18.01 -4.48
CA ARG A 90 3.11 -19.17 -3.74
C ARG A 90 2.04 -18.78 -2.71
N TYR A 91 2.25 -17.68 -1.99
CA TYR A 91 1.28 -17.19 -1.00
C TYR A 91 -0.02 -16.70 -1.64
N ASN A 92 0.06 -16.02 -2.79
CA ASN A 92 -1.12 -15.53 -3.51
C ASN A 92 -1.95 -16.65 -4.15
N ASN A 93 -1.31 -17.74 -4.57
CA ASN A 93 -1.96 -18.91 -5.14
C ASN A 93 -2.50 -19.89 -4.07
N LEU A 94 -2.20 -19.68 -2.78
CA LEU A 94 -2.70 -20.51 -1.70
C LEU A 94 -4.21 -20.28 -1.49
N LEU A 95 -4.98 -21.36 -1.43
CA LEU A 95 -6.42 -21.33 -1.14
C LEU A 95 -6.69 -20.78 0.27
N PHE A 96 -7.80 -20.05 0.42
CA PHE A 96 -8.24 -19.63 1.75
C PHE A 96 -8.75 -20.82 2.57
N GLN A 97 -8.56 -20.77 3.90
CA GLN A 97 -8.97 -21.86 4.80
C GLN A 97 -10.48 -22.17 4.77
N ARG A 98 -11.32 -21.20 4.38
CA ARG A 98 -12.79 -21.31 4.38
C ARG A 98 -13.42 -21.07 3.00
N LYS A 99 -12.60 -21.03 1.93
CA LYS A 99 -13.09 -20.75 0.58
C LYS A 99 -12.19 -21.45 -0.44
N GLU A 100 -12.80 -22.14 -1.39
CA GLU A 100 -12.14 -22.78 -2.52
C GLU A 100 -11.70 -21.77 -3.59
N SER A 101 -11.09 -20.66 -3.16
CA SER A 101 -10.52 -19.68 -4.07
C SER A 101 -9.19 -19.18 -3.54
N SER A 102 -8.25 -18.90 -4.43
CA SER A 102 -6.99 -18.23 -4.08
C SER A 102 -7.13 -16.70 -4.08
N ARG A 103 -6.13 -15.97 -3.56
CA ARG A 103 -6.08 -14.49 -3.67
C ARG A 103 -6.00 -14.09 -5.15
N THR A 104 -5.19 -14.82 -5.92
CA THR A 104 -5.04 -14.62 -7.36
C THR A 104 -6.36 -14.78 -8.10
N GLU A 105 -7.11 -15.85 -7.83
CA GLU A 105 -8.43 -16.07 -8.45
C GLU A 105 -9.44 -15.00 -8.07
N LEU A 106 -9.50 -14.62 -6.79
CA LEU A 106 -10.41 -13.57 -6.34
C LEU A 106 -10.11 -12.24 -7.05
N PHE A 107 -8.82 -11.91 -7.16
CA PHE A 107 -8.38 -10.73 -7.89
C PHE A 107 -8.74 -10.80 -9.38
N GLN A 108 -8.52 -11.93 -10.04
CA GLN A 108 -8.81 -12.09 -11.47
C GLN A 108 -10.31 -12.07 -11.78
N CYS A 109 -11.12 -12.76 -10.98
CA CYS A 109 -12.55 -12.91 -11.21
C CYS A 109 -13.37 -11.70 -10.76
N VAL A 110 -12.97 -11.06 -9.65
CA VAL A 110 -13.77 -10.00 -9.03
C VAL A 110 -13.11 -8.65 -9.19
N GLU A 111 -11.87 -8.49 -8.76
CA GLU A 111 -11.28 -7.15 -8.64
C GLU A 111 -10.91 -6.57 -10.00
N ARG A 112 -10.30 -7.38 -10.88
CA ARG A 112 -9.72 -6.95 -12.17
C ARG A 112 -10.65 -6.10 -13.03
N GLN A 113 -11.94 -6.43 -13.08
CA GLN A 113 -12.95 -5.68 -13.85
C GLN A 113 -13.22 -4.27 -13.32
N TYR A 114 -13.02 -4.03 -12.02
CA TYR A 114 -13.19 -2.71 -11.41
C TYR A 114 -11.90 -1.86 -11.49
N LEU A 115 -10.81 -2.45 -11.99
CA LEU A 115 -9.53 -1.79 -12.09
C LEU A 115 -9.44 -1.03 -13.40
N LYS A 116 -8.99 0.20 -13.27
CA LYS A 116 -9.03 1.20 -14.32
C LYS A 116 -7.54 1.47 -14.70
N PRO A 117 -7.19 1.96 -15.90
CA PRO A 117 -5.78 2.04 -16.33
C PRO A 117 -4.93 3.00 -15.49
N LEU A 118 -3.62 2.76 -15.36
CA LEU A 118 -2.69 3.70 -14.72
C LEU A 118 -2.47 4.94 -15.61
N PRO A 119 -2.27 6.14 -15.03
CA PRO A 119 -1.84 7.31 -15.79
C PRO A 119 -0.50 7.04 -16.50
N THR A 120 -0.34 7.55 -17.72
CA THR A 120 0.88 7.37 -18.52
C THR A 120 2.11 8.03 -17.90
N VAL A 121 1.92 9.02 -17.03
CA VAL A 121 2.98 9.77 -16.38
C VAL A 121 3.07 9.37 -14.90
N PRO A 122 4.25 8.97 -14.39
CA PRO A 122 4.44 8.68 -12.98
C PRO A 122 4.30 9.96 -12.14
N TYR A 123 3.86 9.82 -10.90
CA TYR A 123 3.83 10.95 -9.96
C TYR A 123 5.25 11.27 -9.49
N GLU A 124 5.64 12.54 -9.57
CA GLU A 124 6.90 13.04 -9.03
C GLU A 124 6.67 13.73 -7.68
N LEU A 125 7.48 13.37 -6.69
CA LEU A 125 7.41 13.99 -5.37
C LEU A 125 7.88 15.44 -5.46
N LYS A 126 7.05 16.37 -4.97
CA LYS A 126 7.39 17.80 -4.92
C LYS A 126 7.75 18.20 -3.50
N ASP A 127 8.96 18.70 -3.32
CA ASP A 127 9.40 19.33 -2.08
C ASP A 127 9.10 20.82 -2.10
N TYR A 128 8.46 21.30 -1.02
CA TYR A 128 8.11 22.70 -0.87
C TYR A 128 8.98 23.33 0.22
N LYS A 129 9.74 24.36 -0.15
CA LYS A 129 10.49 25.19 0.80
C LYS A 129 9.90 26.59 0.82
N ARG A 130 9.46 27.06 2.00
CA ARG A 130 9.08 28.46 2.17
C ARG A 130 10.35 29.28 2.41
N ALA A 131 10.69 30.14 1.45
CA ALA A 131 11.74 31.15 1.61
C ALA A 131 11.11 32.53 1.76
N LYS A 132 11.69 33.36 2.63
CA LYS A 132 11.30 34.77 2.79
C LYS A 132 12.11 35.57 1.78
N VAL A 133 11.44 36.12 0.76
CA VAL A 133 12.10 36.97 -0.24
C VAL A 133 12.32 38.35 0.37
N GLN A 134 13.56 38.84 0.33
CA GLN A 134 13.88 40.19 0.75
C GLN A 134 13.22 41.19 -0.22
N LYS A 135 12.48 42.17 0.30
CA LYS A 135 11.99 43.27 -0.54
C LYS A 135 13.22 44.03 -1.06
N MET A 136 13.40 44.05 -2.38
CA MET A 136 14.26 45.04 -3.01
C MET A 136 13.58 46.40 -2.81
N GLY A 137 14.22 47.25 -2.01
CA GLY A 137 13.94 48.68 -1.93
C GLY A 137 14.76 49.44 -2.95
#